data_AF-A0A7R9IUQ8-F1
#
_entry.id   AF-A0A7R9IUQ8-F1
#
_cell.length_a   1.000
_cell.length_b   1.000
_cell.length_c   1.000
_cell.angle_alpha   90.00
_cell.angle_beta   90.00
_cell.angle_gamma   90.00
#
_symmetry.space_group_name_H-M   'P 1'
#
loop_
_entity.id
_entity.type
_entity.pdbx_description
1 polymer ?
#
loop_
_entity_poly.entity_id
_entity_poly.type
_entity_poly.pdbx_seq_one_letter_code
_entity_poly.pdbx_strand_id
1 'polypeptide(L)'
;LLHVFQGKKQWEVKLAAPVSTLTPLALPHVGTTLVCVALLGGAVHFYSGRQLCDVITAPDTVSAMLFGRFGQEEHSLILVTVGGALLVKILKRTAHFVPQSSGPGLVPVQHIKMIIPKKTKLFVEQTMRERENTSSIVYMTHFTLLLLDRENCCHYLPISY
;
A
#
# COMPACT_ATOMS: atom_id res chain seq x y z
N LEU A 1 -2.62 -19.28 -1.46
CA LEU A 1 -1.37 -19.76 -0.83
C LEU A 1 -1.05 -21.11 -1.46
N LEU A 2 0.10 -21.26 -2.13
CA LEU A 2 0.50 -22.50 -2.79
C LEU A 2 1.80 -22.96 -2.11
N HIS A 3 1.73 -24.06 -1.35
CA HIS A 3 2.89 -24.66 -0.73
C HIS A 3 3.76 -25.28 -1.82
N VAL A 4 4.96 -24.74 -2.03
CA VAL A 4 6.05 -25.51 -2.62
C VAL A 4 6.48 -26.53 -1.59
N PHE A 5 6.82 -27.75 -2.02
CA PHE A 5 7.24 -28.90 -1.21
C PHE A 5 8.40 -28.60 -0.20
N GLN A 6 9.03 -27.43 -0.32
CA GLN A 6 10.15 -26.95 0.52
C GLN A 6 9.82 -25.73 1.39
N GLY A 7 8.55 -25.26 1.42
CA GLY A 7 8.12 -24.16 2.30
C GLY A 7 8.67 -22.76 1.96
N LYS A 8 9.41 -22.61 0.86
CA LYS A 8 9.98 -21.32 0.44
C LYS A 8 8.88 -20.37 -0.07
N LYS A 9 8.82 -19.17 0.50
CA LYS A 9 7.94 -18.08 0.03
C LYS A 9 8.25 -17.74 -1.44
N GLN A 10 7.26 -17.88 -2.32
CA GLN A 10 7.38 -17.56 -3.74
C GLN A 10 7.01 -16.10 -4.04
N TRP A 11 5.88 -15.64 -3.50
CA TRP A 11 5.36 -14.28 -3.70
C TRP A 11 4.32 -13.95 -2.63
N GLU A 12 3.89 -12.69 -2.60
CA GLU A 12 2.83 -12.17 -1.75
C GLU A 12 2.04 -11.11 -2.51
N VAL A 13 0.74 -10.97 -2.19
CA VAL A 13 -0.14 -9.93 -2.73
C VAL A 13 -0.80 -9.21 -1.55
N LYS A 14 -0.73 -7.87 -1.56
CA LYS A 14 -1.45 -7.04 -0.59
C LYS A 14 -2.92 -6.92 -1.01
N LEU A 15 -3.81 -7.12 -0.06
CA LEU A 15 -5.26 -7.06 -0.27
C LEU A 15 -5.83 -5.78 0.35
N ALA A 16 -6.91 -5.26 -0.25
CA ALA A 16 -7.54 -4.02 0.20
C ALA A 16 -8.36 -4.18 1.49
N ALA A 17 -8.74 -5.40 1.82
CA ALA A 17 -9.53 -5.75 3.00
C ALA A 17 -9.14 -7.15 3.53
N PRO A 18 -9.54 -7.51 4.77
CA PRO A 18 -9.32 -8.84 5.30
C PRO A 18 -9.98 -9.94 4.46
N VAL A 19 -9.32 -11.10 4.38
CA VAL A 19 -9.86 -12.28 3.70
C VAL A 19 -10.88 -12.97 4.59
N SER A 20 -12.07 -13.25 4.06
CA SER A 20 -13.08 -14.05 4.76
C SER A 20 -12.97 -15.53 4.42
N THR A 21 -12.85 -15.86 3.13
CA THR A 21 -12.75 -17.25 2.67
C THR A 21 -12.01 -17.36 1.33
N LEU A 22 -11.47 -18.55 1.06
CA LEU A 22 -10.63 -18.86 -0.09
C LEU A 22 -11.13 -20.16 -0.74
N THR A 23 -11.08 -20.25 -2.07
CA THR A 23 -11.41 -21.50 -2.77
C THR A 23 -10.60 -21.64 -4.05
N PRO A 24 -9.99 -22.81 -4.31
CA PRO A 24 -9.34 -23.06 -5.59
C PRO A 24 -10.38 -23.27 -6.70
N LEU A 25 -10.12 -22.67 -7.86
CA LEU A 25 -10.91 -22.86 -9.07
C LEU A 25 -10.07 -23.63 -10.08
N ALA A 26 -10.20 -24.95 -10.06
CA ALA A 26 -9.57 -25.81 -11.04
C ALA A 26 -10.31 -25.68 -12.38
N LEU A 27 -9.63 -25.22 -13.42
CA LEU A 27 -10.19 -25.06 -14.77
C LEU A 27 -9.44 -26.00 -15.74
N PRO A 28 -9.84 -27.28 -15.82
CA PRO A 28 -9.13 -28.28 -16.64
C PRO A 28 -9.06 -27.90 -18.11
N HIS A 29 -10.12 -27.27 -18.63
CA HIS A 29 -10.20 -26.82 -20.03
C HIS A 29 -9.18 -25.72 -20.39
N VAL A 30 -8.67 -24.98 -19.39
CA VAL A 30 -7.61 -23.96 -19.57
C VAL A 30 -6.24 -24.48 -19.07
N GLY A 31 -6.20 -25.66 -18.43
CA GLY A 31 -4.99 -26.20 -17.82
C GLY A 31 -4.44 -25.34 -16.68
N THR A 32 -5.28 -24.55 -16.01
CA THR A 32 -4.86 -23.61 -14.95
C THR A 32 -5.76 -23.75 -13.72
N THR A 33 -5.22 -23.49 -12.53
CA THR A 33 -5.99 -23.37 -11.29
C THR A 33 -5.88 -21.94 -10.76
N LEU A 34 -7.02 -21.28 -10.62
CA LEU A 34 -7.11 -19.97 -9.99
C LEU A 34 -7.36 -20.10 -8.49
N VAL A 35 -7.15 -19.02 -7.76
CA VAL A 35 -7.56 -18.90 -6.37
C VAL A 35 -8.59 -17.78 -6.27
N CYS A 36 -9.80 -18.12 -5.86
CA CYS A 36 -10.79 -17.14 -5.45
C CYS A 36 -10.52 -16.69 -4.02
N VAL A 37 -10.56 -15.38 -3.82
CA VAL A 37 -10.33 -14.71 -2.54
C VAL A 37 -11.54 -13.83 -2.25
N ALA A 38 -12.36 -14.23 -1.28
CA ALA A 38 -13.44 -13.39 -0.79
C ALA A 38 -12.89 -12.45 0.30
N LEU A 39 -13.26 -11.18 0.17
CA LEU A 39 -12.89 -10.11 1.08
C LEU A 39 -14.10 -9.69 1.92
N LEU A 40 -13.82 -9.13 3.09
CA LEU A 40 -14.82 -8.42 3.88
C LEU A 40 -15.45 -7.30 3.04
N GLY A 41 -16.79 -7.21 3.06
CA GLY A 41 -17.55 -6.27 2.22
C GLY A 41 -18.04 -6.84 0.89
N GLY A 42 -17.81 -8.13 0.62
CA GLY A 42 -18.46 -8.86 -0.48
C GLY A 42 -17.71 -8.87 -1.82
N ALA A 43 -16.54 -8.23 -1.91
CA ALA A 43 -15.69 -8.36 -3.09
C ALA A 43 -15.06 -9.76 -3.15
N VAL A 44 -15.08 -10.40 -4.32
CA VAL A 44 -14.46 -11.71 -4.55
C VAL A 44 -13.51 -11.60 -5.74
N HIS A 45 -12.22 -11.77 -5.48
CA HIS A 45 -11.15 -11.62 -6.45
C HIS A 45 -10.72 -12.98 -6.99
N PHE A 46 -10.38 -13.05 -8.28
CA PHE A 46 -9.87 -14.25 -8.95
C PHE A 46 -8.40 -14.04 -9.26
N TYR A 47 -7.51 -14.85 -8.69
CA TYR A 47 -6.06 -14.72 -8.91
C TYR A 47 -5.47 -15.90 -9.68
N SER A 48 -4.62 -15.60 -10.65
CA SER A 48 -3.69 -16.56 -11.26
C SER A 48 -2.27 -16.24 -10.79
N GLY A 49 -1.77 -17.02 -9.83
CA GLY A 49 -0.54 -16.67 -9.11
C GLY A 49 -0.70 -15.31 -8.41
N ARG A 50 0.16 -14.34 -8.77
CA ARG A 50 0.13 -12.97 -8.23
C ARG A 50 -0.82 -12.02 -8.97
N GLN A 51 -1.37 -12.43 -10.11
CA GLN A 51 -2.11 -11.54 -11.00
C GLN A 51 -3.60 -11.59 -10.71
N LEU A 52 -4.23 -10.43 -10.60
CA LEU A 52 -5.69 -10.33 -10.53
C LEU A 52 -6.27 -10.53 -11.93
N CYS A 53 -7.11 -11.54 -12.09
CA CYS A 53 -7.75 -11.87 -13.36
C CYS A 53 -9.15 -11.26 -13.46
N ASP A 54 -9.92 -11.33 -12.38
CA ASP A 54 -11.31 -10.87 -12.37
C ASP A 54 -11.79 -10.51 -10.96
N VAL A 55 -12.87 -9.74 -10.87
CA VAL A 55 -13.53 -9.35 -9.62
C VAL A 55 -15.04 -9.45 -9.78
N ILE A 56 -15.70 -10.14 -8.86
CA ILE A 56 -17.15 -10.11 -8.71
C ILE A 56 -17.54 -9.54 -7.36
N THR A 57 -18.78 -9.08 -7.24
CA THR A 57 -19.31 -8.53 -5.99
C THR A 57 -20.52 -9.32 -5.54
N ALA A 58 -20.53 -9.70 -4.27
CA ALA A 58 -21.66 -10.23 -3.53
C ALA A 58 -22.33 -9.09 -2.72
N PRO A 59 -23.63 -9.22 -2.38
CA PRO A 59 -24.34 -8.17 -1.63
C PRO A 59 -23.83 -7.98 -0.19
N ASP A 60 -23.14 -8.98 0.35
CA ASP A 60 -22.56 -8.98 1.70
C ASP A 60 -21.30 -9.86 1.72
N THR A 61 -20.57 -9.83 2.83
CA THR A 61 -19.40 -10.67 3.09
C THR A 61 -19.71 -12.14 2.87
N VAL A 62 -18.89 -12.79 2.04
CA VAL A 62 -19.01 -14.21 1.74
C VAL A 62 -18.35 -15.02 2.85
N SER A 63 -19.11 -15.90 3.49
CA SER A 63 -18.64 -16.77 4.58
C SER A 63 -18.11 -18.10 4.05
N ALA A 64 -18.69 -18.62 2.98
CA ALA A 64 -18.25 -19.86 2.34
C ALA A 64 -18.32 -19.77 0.81
N MET A 65 -17.38 -20.45 0.17
CA MET A 65 -17.33 -20.62 -1.28
C MET A 65 -17.09 -22.08 -1.63
N LEU A 66 -17.67 -22.52 -2.74
CA LEU A 66 -17.41 -23.83 -3.33
C LEU A 66 -17.41 -23.70 -4.85
N PHE A 67 -16.40 -24.27 -5.50
CA PHE A 67 -16.37 -24.34 -6.95
C PHE A 67 -16.47 -25.79 -7.42
N GLY A 68 -17.34 -26.04 -8.39
CA GLY A 68 -17.49 -27.34 -9.00
C GLY A 68 -18.80 -27.50 -9.74
N ARG A 69 -19.24 -28.75 -9.86
CA ARG A 69 -20.47 -29.09 -10.55
C ARG A 69 -21.69 -28.78 -9.69
N PHE A 70 -22.64 -28.05 -10.26
CA PHE A 70 -23.95 -27.80 -9.67
C PHE A 70 -25.03 -28.15 -10.70
N GLY A 71 -25.73 -29.27 -10.46
CA GLY A 71 -26.69 -29.83 -11.42
C GLY A 71 -26.02 -30.25 -12.73
N GLN A 72 -26.47 -29.67 -13.84
CA GLN A 72 -25.91 -29.92 -15.18
C GLN A 72 -24.68 -29.04 -15.50
N GLU A 73 -24.43 -28.01 -14.70
CA GLU A 73 -23.33 -27.07 -14.93
C GLU A 73 -22.06 -27.51 -14.21
N GLU A 74 -21.00 -27.79 -14.96
CA GLU A 74 -19.72 -28.28 -14.42
C GLU A 74 -18.85 -27.20 -13.76
N HIS A 75 -19.09 -25.93 -14.11
CA HIS A 75 -18.26 -24.80 -13.70
C HIS A 75 -19.09 -23.77 -12.94
N SER A 76 -19.62 -24.16 -11.79
CA SER A 76 -20.41 -23.28 -10.94
C SER A 76 -19.62 -22.87 -9.71
N LEU A 77 -19.59 -21.56 -9.44
CA LEU A 77 -19.12 -20.99 -8.18
C LEU A 77 -20.33 -20.70 -7.28
N ILE A 78 -20.38 -21.38 -6.15
CA ILE A 78 -21.39 -21.22 -5.12
C ILE A 78 -20.81 -20.31 -4.02
N LEU A 79 -21.58 -19.31 -3.61
CA LEU A 79 -21.22 -18.39 -2.54
C LEU A 79 -22.34 -18.36 -1.50
N VAL A 80 -21.97 -18.40 -0.22
CA VAL A 80 -22.88 -18.19 0.91
C VAL A 80 -22.42 -16.93 1.62
N THR A 81 -23.33 -15.99 1.83
CA THR A 81 -23.05 -14.75 2.59
C THR A 81 -23.30 -14.93 4.08
N VAL A 82 -22.76 -14.05 4.91
CA VAL A 82 -23.03 -14.03 6.36
C VAL A 82 -24.52 -13.81 6.63
N GLY A 83 -25.19 -12.96 5.85
CA GLY A 83 -26.64 -12.79 5.89
C GLY A 83 -27.48 -13.98 5.42
N GLY A 84 -26.86 -15.11 5.02
CA GLY A 84 -27.56 -16.34 4.64
C GLY A 84 -28.00 -16.41 3.17
N ALA A 85 -27.72 -15.38 2.35
CA ALA A 85 -28.01 -15.43 0.93
C ALA A 85 -27.09 -16.43 0.20
N LEU A 86 -27.68 -17.24 -0.67
CA LEU A 86 -27.01 -18.20 -1.54
C LEU A 86 -26.92 -17.64 -2.96
N LEU A 87 -25.73 -17.52 -3.50
CA LEU A 87 -25.49 -17.09 -4.88
C LEU A 87 -24.84 -18.21 -5.68
N VAL A 88 -25.35 -18.45 -6.88
CA VAL A 88 -24.78 -19.40 -7.84
C VAL A 88 -24.34 -18.62 -9.07
N LYS A 89 -23.05 -18.68 -9.38
CA LYS A 89 -22.42 -18.05 -10.55
C LYS A 89 -21.95 -19.14 -11.50
N ILE A 90 -22.58 -19.25 -12.66
CA ILE A 90 -22.17 -20.18 -13.72
C ILE A 90 -21.07 -19.51 -14.54
N LEU A 91 -19.89 -20.13 -14.59
CA LEU A 91 -18.79 -19.68 -15.43
C LEU A 91 -18.94 -20.26 -16.84
N LYS A 92 -18.71 -19.44 -17.86
CA LYS A 92 -18.71 -19.90 -19.26
C LYS A 92 -17.61 -20.95 -19.45
N ARG A 93 -17.89 -22.00 -20.22
CA ARG A 93 -16.89 -23.02 -20.62
C ARG A 93 -15.70 -22.42 -21.39
N THR A 94 -15.91 -21.31 -22.06
CA THR A 94 -14.90 -20.56 -22.83
C THR A 94 -14.36 -19.35 -22.06
N ALA A 95 -14.54 -19.30 -20.74
CA ALA A 95 -14.03 -18.20 -19.94
C ALA A 95 -12.50 -18.20 -19.95
N HIS A 96 -11.92 -17.18 -20.56
CA HIS A 96 -10.49 -16.92 -20.51
C HIS A 96 -10.20 -15.88 -19.43
N PHE A 97 -9.59 -16.33 -18.34
CA PHE A 97 -9.15 -15.46 -17.25
C PHE A 97 -7.79 -14.86 -17.60
N VAL A 98 -7.81 -13.77 -18.37
CA VAL A 98 -6.59 -13.05 -18.71
C VAL A 98 -6.19 -12.19 -17.50
N PRO A 99 -4.92 -12.26 -17.03
CA PRO A 99 -4.39 -11.32 -16.06
C PRO A 99 -4.75 -9.89 -16.47
N GLN A 100 -5.47 -9.16 -15.61
CA GLN A 100 -5.57 -7.73 -15.81
C GLN A 100 -4.14 -7.20 -15.70
N SER A 101 -3.63 -6.64 -16.78
CA SER A 101 -2.32 -6.00 -16.77
C SER A 101 -2.41 -4.83 -15.79
N SER A 102 -2.06 -5.05 -14.53
CA SER A 102 -1.60 -3.98 -13.68
C SER A 102 -0.27 -3.53 -14.28
N GLY A 103 -0.34 -2.71 -15.33
CA GLY A 103 0.81 -1.92 -15.75
C GLY A 103 1.38 -1.26 -14.50
N PRO A 104 2.72 -1.09 -14.39
CA PRO A 104 3.34 -0.46 -13.23
C PRO A 104 2.52 0.78 -12.91
N GLY A 105 1.83 0.74 -11.76
CA GLY A 105 0.84 1.75 -11.44
C GLY A 105 1.52 3.09 -11.58
N LEU A 106 1.11 3.84 -12.60
CA LEU A 106 1.41 5.27 -12.65
C LEU A 106 0.89 5.75 -11.32
N VAL A 107 1.81 6.11 -10.43
CA VAL A 107 1.49 6.67 -9.12
C VAL A 107 0.45 7.73 -9.43
N PRO A 108 -0.81 7.58 -8.96
CA PRO A 108 -1.86 8.50 -9.36
C PRO A 108 -1.33 9.90 -9.08
N VAL A 109 -1.30 10.76 -10.10
CA VAL A 109 -0.67 12.08 -10.05
C VAL A 109 -1.14 12.73 -8.76
N GLN A 110 -0.26 12.76 -7.76
CA GLN A 110 -0.61 13.23 -6.45
C GLN A 110 -0.77 14.75 -6.60
N HIS A 111 -2.00 15.22 -6.76
CA HIS A 111 -2.35 16.64 -6.66
C HIS A 111 -2.27 17.12 -5.19
N ILE A 112 -1.22 16.71 -4.47
CA ILE A 112 -0.89 17.26 -3.16
C ILE A 112 -0.28 18.62 -3.45
N LYS A 113 -1.10 19.67 -3.34
CA LYS A 113 -0.62 21.04 -3.39
C LYS A 113 0.28 21.27 -2.17
N MET A 114 1.59 21.15 -2.37
CA MET A 114 2.57 21.48 -1.35
C MET A 114 2.36 22.93 -0.90
N ILE A 115 2.12 23.14 0.39
CA ILE A 115 2.01 24.47 0.98
C ILE A 115 3.44 24.95 1.22
N ILE A 116 4.05 25.49 0.16
CA ILE A 116 5.39 26.09 0.27
C ILE A 116 5.20 27.52 0.77
N PRO A 117 5.74 27.88 1.96
CA PRO A 117 5.67 29.23 2.45
C PRO A 117 6.42 30.17 1.50
N LYS A 118 5.81 31.32 1.19
CA LYS A 118 6.42 32.33 0.30
C LYS A 118 7.53 33.07 1.05
N LYS A 119 8.64 33.35 0.35
CA LYS A 119 9.69 34.25 0.87
C LYS A 119 9.11 35.66 1.05
N THR A 120 9.30 36.23 2.23
CA THR A 120 8.85 37.60 2.56
C THR A 120 9.89 38.63 2.10
N LYS A 121 9.47 39.90 1.95
CA LYS A 121 10.38 41.01 1.64
C LYS A 121 11.52 41.13 2.66
N LEU A 122 11.19 40.98 3.95
CA LEU A 122 12.17 40.96 5.05
C LEU A 122 13.23 39.87 4.87
N PHE A 123 12.82 38.65 4.50
CA PHE A 123 13.77 37.56 4.25
C PHE A 123 14.75 37.92 3.14
N VAL A 124 14.26 38.54 2.06
CA VAL A 124 15.09 38.96 0.93
C VAL A 124 16.07 40.07 1.32
N GLU A 125 15.60 41.11 2.03
CA GLU A 125 16.44 42.23 2.49
C GLU A 125 17.52 41.77 3.47
N GLN A 126 17.16 40.88 4.40
CA GLN A 126 18.11 40.31 5.35
C GLN A 126 19.19 39.48 4.63
N THR A 127 18.81 38.71 3.61
CA THR A 127 19.77 37.94 2.80
C THR A 127 20.78 38.86 2.10
N MET A 128 20.33 40.01 1.57
CA MET A 128 21.24 40.98 0.92
C MET A 128 22.17 41.64 1.94
N ARG A 129 21.65 42.07 3.10
CA ARG A 129 22.46 42.64 4.18
C ARG A 129 23.53 41.65 4.66
N GLU A 130 23.17 40.38 4.84
CA GLU A 130 24.09 39.32 5.27
C GLU A 130 25.18 39.08 4.21
N ARG A 131 24.81 39.04 2.93
CA ARG A 131 25.76 38.91 1.82
C ARG A 131 26.78 40.04 1.78
N GLU A 132 26.35 41.29 1.93
CA GLU A 132 27.23 42.46 1.88
C GLU A 132 28.16 42.57 3.10
N ASN A 133 27.72 42.07 4.26
CA ASN A 133 28.44 42.20 5.53
C ASN A 133 29.01 40.86 6.04
N THR A 134 29.24 39.90 5.14
CA THR A 134 29.62 38.52 5.47
C THR A 134 30.80 38.45 6.44
N SER A 135 31.89 39.16 6.13
CA SER A 135 33.11 39.14 6.94
C SER A 135 32.87 39.67 8.36
N SER A 136 32.24 40.84 8.48
CA SER A 136 31.90 41.44 9.78
C SER A 136 31.02 40.52 10.64
N ILE A 137 30.01 39.90 10.05
CA ILE A 137 29.11 38.97 10.75
C ILE A 137 29.88 37.74 11.27
N VAL A 138 30.77 37.16 10.45
CA VAL A 138 31.61 36.01 10.85
C VAL A 138 32.58 36.37 11.97
N TYR A 139 33.26 37.52 11.87
CA TYR A 139 34.18 37.96 12.93
C TYR A 139 33.45 38.25 14.24
N MET A 140 32.29 38.93 14.17
CA MET A 140 31.50 39.22 15.36
C MET A 140 30.93 37.95 15.99
N THR A 141 30.38 37.02 15.21
CA THR A 141 29.89 35.74 15.75
C THR A 141 31.00 34.93 16.41
N HIS A 142 32.19 34.85 15.80
CA HIS A 142 33.33 34.16 16.40
C HIS A 142 33.79 34.83 17.71
N PHE A 143 33.87 36.16 17.74
CA PHE A 143 34.25 36.89 18.95
C PHE A 143 33.21 36.75 20.07
N THR A 144 31.91 36.85 19.74
CA THR A 144 30.83 36.68 20.72
C THR A 144 30.79 35.26 21.28
N LEU A 145 31.01 34.23 20.46
CA LEU A 145 31.11 32.84 20.95
C LEU A 145 32.28 32.66 21.92
N LEU A 146 33.45 33.24 21.64
CA LEU A 146 34.59 33.20 22.57
C LEU A 146 34.32 33.90 23.90
N LEU A 147 33.58 35.02 23.87
CA LEU A 147 33.17 35.70 25.09
C LEU A 147 32.17 34.86 25.90
N LEU A 148 31.18 34.26 25.23
CA LEU A 148 30.21 33.37 25.86
C LEU A 148 30.90 32.14 26.48
N ASP A 149 31.87 31.54 25.79
CA ASP A 149 32.67 30.43 26.33
C ASP A 149 33.44 30.85 27.59
N ARG A 150 33.98 32.08 27.61
CA ARG A 150 34.70 32.62 28.77
C ARG A 150 33.77 32.87 29.95
N GLU A 151 32.60 33.44 29.71
CA GLU A 151 31.57 33.67 30.74
C GLU A 151 31.02 32.35 31.29
N ASN A 152 30.77 31.37 30.42
CA ASN A 152 30.36 30.03 30.81
C ASN A 152 31.45 29.35 31.67
N CYS A 153 32.72 29.41 31.29
CA CYS A 153 33.83 28.90 32.12
C CYS A 153 33.86 29.56 33.50
N CYS A 154 33.69 30.87 33.60
CA CYS A 154 33.61 31.57 34.88
C CYS A 154 32.40 31.13 35.73
N HIS A 155 31.28 30.76 35.10
CA HIS A 155 30.11 30.23 35.78
C HIS A 155 30.25 28.76 36.23
N TYR A 156 31.04 27.94 35.52
CA TYR A 156 31.25 26.52 35.86
C TYR A 156 32.45 26.24 36.78
N LEU A 157 33.37 27.19 36.98
CA LEU A 157 34.55 27.05 37.84
C LEU A 157 34.47 27.52 39.33
N PRO A 158 33.36 28.04 39.90
CA PRO A 158 33.33 28.42 41.31
C PRO A 158 32.67 27.33 42.18
N ILE A 159 33.19 26.09 42.16
CA ILE A 159 32.92 25.09 43.22
C ILE A 159 34.15 24.19 43.41
N SER A 160 35.28 24.79 43.82
CA SER A 160 36.43 24.05 44.34
C SER A 160 37.10 24.87 45.44
N TYR A 161 36.43 24.98 46.58
CA TYR A 161 37.04 25.21 47.90
C TYR A 161 36.19 24.51 48.96
#